data_AF-A0AAN8IKW4-F1
#
_entry.id   AF-A0AAN8IKW4-F1
#
_cell.length_a   1.000
_cell.length_b   1.000
_cell.length_c   1.000
_cell.angle_alpha   90.00
_cell.angle_beta   90.00
_cell.angle_gamma   90.00
#
_symmetry.space_group_name_H-M   'P 1'
#
loop_
_entity.id
_entity.type
_entity.pdbx_description
1 polymer ?
#
loop_
_entity_poly.entity_id
_entity_poly.type
_entity_poly.pdbx_seq_one_letter_code
_entity_poly.pdbx_strand_id
1 'polypeptide(L)'
;MSDQKPQIIRAFSTSPSYLAQPPTADALMTTLTDLYSTAKDEFEIAAEETEKKTVYAADDREAAKEALELLKEAFDRAVRESDPETARAVQSRVGDRIRELENALVAVEEMAMED
;
A
#
# COMPACT_ATOMS: atom_id res chain seq x y z
N MET A 1 47.73 51.43 11.14
CA MET A 1 46.53 51.50 12.00
C MET A 1 45.39 51.80 11.05
N SER A 2 44.78 50.72 10.52
CA SER A 2 43.37 50.35 10.76
C SER A 2 42.45 51.26 9.91
N ASP A 3 41.59 50.77 9.02
CA ASP A 3 40.47 49.91 9.35
C ASP A 3 39.98 49.08 8.14
N GLN A 4 39.84 47.78 8.38
CA GLN A 4 39.20 46.80 7.50
C GLN A 4 37.67 46.92 7.69
N LYS A 5 36.95 47.35 6.65
CA LYS A 5 35.48 47.39 6.65
C LYS A 5 34.94 45.95 6.57
N PRO A 6 34.03 45.50 7.47
CA PRO A 6 33.55 44.13 7.47
C PRO A 6 32.60 43.89 6.28
N GLN A 7 32.90 42.84 5.51
CA GLN A 7 31.98 42.31 4.50
C GLN A 7 30.87 41.53 5.21
N ILE A 8 29.63 42.00 5.08
CA ILE A 8 28.44 41.32 5.59
C ILE A 8 28.24 40.06 4.74
N ILE A 9 28.49 38.91 5.34
CA ILE A 9 28.23 37.59 4.75
C ILE A 9 26.71 37.44 4.67
N ARG A 10 26.13 37.57 3.47
CA ARG A 10 24.74 37.18 3.23
C ARG A 10 24.66 35.66 3.39
N ALA A 11 24.07 35.21 4.51
CA ALA A 11 23.70 33.82 4.69
C ALA A 11 22.69 33.44 3.59
N PHE A 12 23.06 32.49 2.74
CA PHE A 12 22.12 31.84 1.83
C PHE A 12 21.16 31.02 2.70
N SER A 13 19.93 31.51 2.85
CA SER A 13 18.83 30.75 3.42
C SER A 13 18.32 29.77 2.37
N THR A 14 19.04 28.66 2.16
CA THR A 14 18.48 27.47 1.52
C THR A 14 17.87 26.59 2.59
N SER A 15 16.60 26.85 2.90
CA SER A 15 15.74 25.84 3.51
C SER A 15 14.73 25.42 2.45
N PRO A 16 15.00 24.35 1.67
CA PRO A 16 13.93 23.65 0.98
C PRO A 16 13.31 22.72 2.02
N SER A 17 12.54 23.28 2.95
CA SER A 17 11.51 22.47 3.60
C SER A 17 10.41 22.28 2.56
N TYR A 18 10.65 21.41 1.57
CA TYR A 18 9.56 20.72 0.91
C TYR A 18 8.89 19.93 2.03
N LEU A 19 7.92 20.57 2.71
CA LEU A 19 6.88 19.83 3.40
C LEU A 19 6.29 18.95 2.30
N ALA A 20 6.61 17.66 2.33
CA ALA A 20 5.97 16.68 1.48
C ALA A 20 4.47 16.86 1.73
N GLN A 21 3.77 17.47 0.76
CA GLN A 21 2.33 17.54 0.84
C GLN A 21 1.82 16.11 0.93
N PRO A 22 0.83 15.83 1.79
CA PRO A 22 0.22 14.51 1.80
C PRO A 22 -0.24 14.18 0.37
N PRO A 23 -0.10 12.91 -0.06
CA PRO A 23 -0.53 12.51 -1.39
C PRO A 23 -2.00 12.90 -1.61
N THR A 24 -2.33 13.32 -2.83
CA THR A 24 -3.70 13.68 -3.18
C THR A 24 -4.61 12.45 -3.12
N ALA A 25 -5.92 12.66 -2.97
CA ALA A 25 -6.90 11.59 -2.97
C ALA A 25 -6.81 10.68 -4.20
N ASP A 26 -6.58 11.27 -5.39
CA ASP A 26 -6.41 10.51 -6.64
C ASP A 26 -5.12 9.67 -6.63
N ALA A 27 -4.03 10.20 -6.09
CA ALA A 27 -2.77 9.47 -5.96
C ALA A 27 -2.93 8.27 -5.02
N LEU A 28 -3.58 8.48 -3.86
CA LEU A 28 -3.88 7.40 -2.91
C LEU A 28 -4.77 6.33 -3.55
N MET A 29 -5.83 6.72 -4.25
CA MET A 29 -6.72 5.77 -4.92
C MET A 29 -6.01 4.97 -6.00
N THR A 30 -5.09 5.59 -6.74
CA THR A 30 -4.26 4.92 -7.76
C THR A 30 -3.38 3.87 -7.09
N THR A 31 -2.63 4.25 -6.05
CA THR A 31 -1.79 3.32 -5.29
C THR A 31 -2.59 2.13 -4.72
N LEU A 32 -3.75 2.38 -4.14
CA LEU A 32 -4.60 1.30 -3.61
C LEU A 32 -5.15 0.39 -4.70
N THR A 33 -5.46 0.93 -5.88
CA THR A 33 -5.93 0.14 -7.02
C THR A 33 -4.82 -0.74 -7.58
N ASP A 34 -3.60 -0.20 -7.68
CA ASP A 34 -2.43 -0.95 -8.13
C ASP A 34 -2.09 -2.09 -7.16
N LEU A 35 -2.03 -1.81 -5.86
CA LEU A 35 -1.80 -2.81 -4.83
C LEU A 35 -2.89 -3.90 -4.81
N TYR A 36 -4.15 -3.50 -5.00
CA TYR A 36 -5.25 -4.47 -5.12
C TYR A 36 -5.10 -5.35 -6.36
N SER A 37 -4.65 -4.79 -7.49
CA SER A 37 -4.44 -5.56 -8.71
C SER A 37 -3.33 -6.59 -8.50
N THR A 38 -2.21 -6.20 -7.89
CA THR A 38 -1.14 -7.13 -7.51
C THR A 38 -1.64 -8.21 -6.55
N ALA A 39 -2.32 -7.85 -5.47
CA ALA A 39 -2.82 -8.83 -4.50
C ALA A 39 -3.82 -9.82 -5.14
N LYS A 40 -4.61 -9.37 -6.11
CA LYS A 40 -5.54 -10.22 -6.86
C LYS A 40 -4.80 -11.17 -7.80
N ASP A 41 -3.79 -10.70 -8.52
CA ASP A 41 -2.99 -11.55 -9.41
C ASP A 41 -2.27 -12.66 -8.63
N GLU A 42 -1.65 -12.32 -7.50
CA GLU A 42 -0.99 -13.32 -6.62
C GLU A 42 -2.00 -14.30 -6.03
N PHE A 43 -3.18 -13.83 -5.64
CA PHE A 43 -4.27 -14.71 -5.19
C PHE A 43 -4.70 -15.70 -6.30
N GLU A 44 -4.83 -15.24 -7.55
CA GLU A 44 -5.23 -16.11 -8.67
C GLU A 44 -4.19 -17.22 -8.91
N ILE A 45 -2.90 -16.88 -8.84
CA ILE A 45 -1.81 -17.87 -8.91
C ILE A 45 -1.89 -18.84 -7.73
N ALA A 46 -2.03 -18.34 -6.50
CA ALA A 46 -2.13 -19.16 -5.31
C ALA A 46 -3.31 -20.13 -5.34
N ALA A 47 -4.47 -19.66 -5.80
CA ALA A 47 -5.67 -20.48 -5.94
C ALA A 47 -5.48 -21.58 -6.99
N GLU A 48 -4.95 -21.24 -8.16
CA GLU A 48 -4.70 -22.19 -9.26
C GLU A 48 -3.67 -23.26 -8.86
N GLU A 49 -2.57 -22.87 -8.22
CA GLU A 49 -1.51 -23.80 -7.81
C GLU A 49 -1.94 -24.69 -6.64
N THR A 50 -2.77 -24.15 -5.73
CA THR A 50 -3.42 -24.95 -4.67
C THR A 50 -4.38 -25.98 -5.25
N GLU A 51 -5.23 -25.61 -6.20
CA GLU A 51 -6.16 -26.54 -6.88
C GLU A 51 -5.39 -27.66 -7.60
N LYS A 52 -4.26 -27.33 -8.23
CA LYS A 52 -3.38 -28.29 -8.91
C LYS A 52 -2.48 -29.09 -7.97
N LYS A 53 -2.48 -28.79 -6.65
CA LYS A 53 -1.64 -29.43 -5.63
C LYS A 53 -0.16 -29.42 -5.97
N THR A 54 0.32 -28.30 -6.49
CA THR A 54 1.73 -28.21 -6.89
C THR A 54 2.61 -27.98 -5.67
N VAL A 55 3.92 -28.15 -5.86
CA VAL A 55 4.92 -27.88 -4.80
C VAL A 55 5.06 -26.39 -4.50
N TYR A 56 4.58 -25.52 -5.39
CA TYR A 56 4.67 -24.05 -5.27
C TYR A 56 3.49 -23.44 -4.52
N ALA A 57 2.37 -24.18 -4.39
CA ALA A 57 1.14 -23.71 -3.77
C ALA A 57 1.29 -23.13 -2.35
N ALA A 58 2.29 -23.57 -1.57
CA ALA A 58 2.56 -22.98 -0.26
C ALA A 58 3.16 -21.58 -0.37
N ASP A 59 4.18 -21.42 -1.22
CA ASP A 59 4.90 -20.16 -1.44
C ASP A 59 3.98 -19.15 -2.14
N ASP A 60 3.17 -19.59 -3.11
CA ASP A 60 2.24 -18.71 -3.82
C ASP A 60 1.14 -18.17 -2.88
N ARG A 61 0.64 -19.01 -1.96
CA ARG A 61 -0.28 -18.56 -0.90
C ARG A 61 0.38 -17.55 0.04
N GLU A 62 1.67 -17.71 0.36
CA GLU A 62 2.41 -16.74 1.15
C GLU A 62 2.55 -15.40 0.40
N ALA A 63 2.89 -15.42 -0.89
CA ALA A 63 2.96 -14.22 -1.73
C ALA A 63 1.62 -13.46 -1.78
N ALA A 64 0.50 -14.19 -1.93
CA ALA A 64 -0.84 -13.60 -1.89
C ALA A 64 -1.15 -12.95 -0.53
N LYS A 65 -0.74 -13.56 0.59
CA LYS A 65 -0.89 -12.99 1.94
C LYS A 65 -0.07 -11.71 2.10
N GLU A 66 1.18 -11.73 1.66
CA GLU A 66 2.07 -10.57 1.75
C GLU A 66 1.54 -9.38 0.93
N ALA A 67 1.09 -9.63 -0.30
CA ALA A 67 0.51 -8.60 -1.16
C ALA A 67 -0.79 -8.02 -0.56
N LEU A 68 -1.64 -8.86 0.03
CA LEU A 68 -2.85 -8.43 0.72
C LEU A 68 -2.54 -7.61 1.97
N GLU A 69 -1.53 -8.00 2.75
CA GLU A 69 -1.12 -7.24 3.93
C GLU A 69 -0.58 -5.86 3.54
N LEU A 70 0.24 -5.76 2.48
CA LEU A 70 0.71 -4.49 1.95
C LEU A 70 -0.45 -3.58 1.52
N LEU A 71 -1.47 -4.15 0.87
CA LEU A 71 -2.69 -3.42 0.51
C LEU A 71 -3.43 -2.90 1.75
N LYS A 72 -3.55 -3.72 2.80
CA LYS A 72 -4.21 -3.34 4.07
C LYS A 72 -3.45 -2.24 4.79
N GLU A 73 -2.13 -2.32 4.88
CA GLU A 73 -1.31 -1.28 5.47
C GLU A 73 -1.45 0.05 4.73
N ALA A 74 -1.43 0.01 3.39
CA ALA A 74 -1.62 1.20 2.57
C ALA A 74 -3.03 1.78 2.74
N PHE A 75 -4.05 0.92 2.80
CA PHE A 75 -5.44 1.30 3.04
C PHE A 75 -5.61 1.97 4.40
N ASP A 76 -5.12 1.36 5.48
CA ASP A 76 -5.22 1.90 6.84
C ASP A 76 -4.49 3.24 6.96
N ARG A 77 -3.32 3.37 6.32
CA ARG A 77 -2.59 4.64 6.23
C ARG A 77 -3.42 5.69 5.49
N ALA A 78 -3.98 5.35 4.34
CA ALA A 78 -4.81 6.26 3.55
C ALA A 78 -6.05 6.73 4.34
N VAL A 79 -6.69 5.84 5.10
CA VAL A 79 -7.86 6.18 5.93
C VAL A 79 -7.47 7.08 7.11
N ARG A 80 -6.34 6.79 7.77
CA ARG A 80 -5.89 7.53 8.96
C ARG A 80 -5.33 8.92 8.63
N GLU A 81 -4.68 9.07 7.49
CA GLU A 81 -3.89 10.27 7.16
C GLU A 81 -4.60 11.23 6.20
N SER A 82 -5.73 10.83 5.61
CA SER A 82 -6.52 11.68 4.70
C SER A 82 -7.58 12.50 5.42
N ASP A 83 -8.13 13.50 4.72
CA ASP A 83 -9.31 14.22 5.19
C ASP A 83 -10.56 13.31 5.23
N PRO A 84 -11.62 13.68 5.98
CA PRO A 84 -12.80 12.83 6.18
C PRO A 84 -13.59 12.49 4.91
N GLU A 85 -13.51 13.29 3.84
CA GLU A 85 -14.20 12.99 2.58
C GLU A 85 -13.43 11.91 1.82
N THR A 86 -12.11 12.09 1.67
CA THR A 86 -11.21 11.11 1.05
C THR A 86 -11.24 9.78 1.80
N ALA A 87 -11.15 9.81 3.14
CA ALA A 87 -11.16 8.60 3.96
C ALA A 87 -12.45 7.79 3.78
N ARG A 88 -13.62 8.43 3.64
CA ARG A 88 -14.88 7.73 3.36
C ARG A 88 -14.91 7.14 1.95
N ALA A 89 -14.41 7.86 0.96
CA ALA A 89 -14.32 7.36 -0.41
C ALA A 89 -13.41 6.13 -0.52
N VAL A 90 -12.25 6.16 0.16
CA VAL A 90 -11.33 5.02 0.26
C VAL A 90 -12.01 3.83 0.94
N GLN A 91 -12.61 4.03 2.12
CA GLN A 91 -13.32 2.97 2.85
C GLN A 91 -14.42 2.30 2.01
N SER A 92 -15.26 3.10 1.35
CA SER A 92 -16.38 2.58 0.57
C SER A 92 -15.97 1.85 -0.71
N ARG A 93 -14.82 2.20 -1.31
CA ARG A 93 -14.41 1.63 -2.60
C ARG A 93 -13.45 0.45 -2.45
N VAL A 94 -12.52 0.55 -1.52
CA VAL A 94 -11.42 -0.40 -1.36
C VAL A 94 -11.69 -1.36 -0.21
N GLY A 95 -12.38 -0.91 0.85
CA GLY A 95 -12.63 -1.73 2.03
C GLY A 95 -13.44 -2.99 1.74
N ASP A 96 -14.47 -2.91 0.88
CA ASP A 96 -15.26 -4.10 0.51
C ASP A 96 -14.43 -5.10 -0.31
N ARG A 97 -13.59 -4.59 -1.22
CA ARG A 97 -12.71 -5.42 -2.05
C ARG A 97 -11.65 -6.16 -1.23
N ILE A 98 -11.06 -5.48 -0.23
CA ILE A 98 -10.11 -6.10 0.71
C ILE A 98 -10.78 -7.26 1.44
N ARG A 99 -12.00 -7.05 1.98
CA ARG A 99 -12.73 -8.11 2.71
C ARG A 99 -13.07 -9.29 1.81
N GLU A 100 -13.46 -9.03 0.57
CA GLU A 100 -13.73 -10.09 -0.41
C GLU A 100 -12.47 -10.93 -0.66
N LEU A 101 -11.33 -10.28 -0.88
CA LEU A 101 -10.05 -10.93 -1.13
C LEU A 101 -9.53 -11.70 0.11
N GLU A 102 -9.69 -11.13 1.31
CA GLU A 102 -9.40 -11.81 2.58
C GLU A 102 -10.19 -13.11 2.73
N ASN A 103 -11.51 -13.07 2.53
CA ASN A 103 -12.34 -14.26 2.64
C ASN A 103 -12.01 -15.30 1.57
N ALA A 104 -11.68 -14.85 0.35
CA ALA A 104 -11.26 -15.75 -0.72
C ALA A 104 -9.93 -16.45 -0.39
N LEU A 105 -8.96 -15.72 0.19
CA LEU A 105 -7.69 -16.29 0.61
C LEU A 105 -7.85 -17.30 1.74
N VAL A 106 -8.72 -17.02 2.73
CA VAL A 106 -9.08 -18.00 3.78
C VAL A 106 -9.64 -19.28 3.16
N ALA A 107 -10.53 -19.18 2.17
CA ALA A 107 -11.06 -20.36 1.50
C ALA A 107 -9.96 -21.18 0.79
N VAL A 108 -8.98 -20.52 0.17
CA VAL A 108 -7.81 -21.20 -0.43
C VAL A 108 -6.95 -21.89 0.63
N GLU A 109 -6.77 -21.27 1.79
CA GLU A 109 -6.07 -21.90 2.90
C GLU A 109 -6.79 -23.12 3.45
N GLU A 110 -8.12 -23.04 3.59
CA GLU A 110 -8.95 -24.17 4.01
C GLU A 110 -8.84 -25.33 3.03
N MET A 111 -8.96 -25.08 1.72
CA MET A 111 -8.78 -26.11 0.69
C MET A 111 -7.43 -26.81 0.79
N ALA A 112 -6.35 -26.05 1.05
CA ALA A 112 -5.02 -26.63 1.21
C ALA A 112 -4.82 -27.47 2.48
N MET A 113 -5.70 -27.34 3.48
CA MET A 113 -5.68 -28.14 4.72
C MET A 113 -6.53 -29.40 4.62
N GLU A 114 -7.43 -29.49 3.63
CA GLU A 114 -8.36 -30.61 3.44
C GLU A 114 -7.81 -31.74 2.55
N ASP A 115 -6.58 -31.59 2.03
CA ASP A 115 -5.82 -32.59 1.27
C ASP A 115 -4.81 -33.42 2.09
#